data_AF-A0A9E6SFB5-F1
#
_entry.id   AF-A0A9E6SFB5-F1
#
_cell.length_a   1.000
_cell.length_b   1.000
_cell.length_c   1.000
_cell.angle_alpha   90.00
_cell.angle_beta   90.00
_cell.angle_gamma   90.00
#
_symmetry.space_group_name_H-M   'P 1'
#
loop_
_entity.id
_entity.type
_entity.pdbx_description
1 polymer ?
#
loop_
_entity_poly.entity_id
_entity_poly.type
_entity_poly.pdbx_seq_one_letter_code
_entity_poly.pdbx_strand_id
1 'polypeptide(L)'
;LIVPILVLGGTAIAVVTEAGRAGIQDAGAHGFSEVLYAFSSAGNNNGSAFAGLSANSPFYKVLLAIAMWLGRFGVIIPVLALAGALAAKKRLTPSEGTLPTRGPLFVFLMIAVVMLVGLLNYVPALALGPLADHFAGFAR
;
A
#
# COMPACT_ATOMS: atom_id res chain seq x y z
N LEU A 1 -6.46 -7.68 -1.30
CA LEU A 1 -5.50 -7.41 -0.20
C LEU A 1 -4.04 -7.64 -0.57
N ILE A 2 -3.69 -7.95 -1.83
CA ILE A 2 -2.31 -8.28 -2.23
C ILE A 2 -1.33 -7.19 -1.80
N VAL A 3 -1.57 -5.94 -2.19
CA VAL A 3 -0.67 -4.84 -1.89
C VAL A 3 -0.56 -4.57 -0.38
N PRO A 4 -1.64 -4.41 0.42
CA PRO A 4 -1.51 -4.26 1.87
C PRO A 4 -0.69 -5.38 2.56
N ILE A 5 -0.84 -6.63 2.12
CA ILE A 5 -0.07 -7.75 2.66
C ILE A 5 1.43 -7.59 2.36
N LEU A 6 1.77 -7.21 1.12
CA LEU A 6 3.16 -6.97 0.73
C LEU A 6 3.78 -5.79 1.48
N VAL A 7 3.03 -4.70 1.63
CA VAL A 7 3.50 -3.49 2.32
C VAL A 7 3.73 -3.76 3.80
N LEU A 8 2.70 -4.25 4.51
CA LEU A 8 2.77 -4.47 5.94
C LEU A 8 3.68 -5.65 6.29
N GLY A 9 3.62 -6.74 5.52
CA GLY A 9 4.48 -7.91 5.70
C GLY A 9 5.95 -7.60 5.42
N GLY A 10 6.25 -6.91 4.32
CA GLY A 10 7.61 -6.47 4.00
C GLY A 10 8.18 -5.52 5.05
N THR A 11 7.37 -4.54 5.47
CA THR A 11 7.73 -3.61 6.55
C THR A 11 8.02 -4.37 7.85
N ALA A 12 7.14 -5.29 8.26
CA ALA A 12 7.31 -6.10 9.45
C ALA A 12 8.63 -6.91 9.41
N ILE A 13 8.92 -7.60 8.31
CA ILE A 13 10.16 -8.36 8.14
C ILE A 13 11.39 -7.45 8.25
N ALA A 14 11.36 -6.26 7.63
CA ALA A 14 12.48 -5.34 7.66
C ALA A 14 12.75 -4.74 9.05
N VAL A 15 11.71 -4.41 9.83
CA VAL A 15 11.91 -3.79 11.14
C VAL A 15 12.29 -4.78 12.24
N VAL A 16 12.02 -6.09 12.07
CA VAL A 16 12.40 -7.13 13.06
C VAL A 16 13.74 -7.81 12.75
N THR A 17 14.29 -7.61 11.55
CA THR A 17 15.56 -8.23 11.14
C THR A 17 16.71 -7.23 11.28
N GLU A 18 17.91 -7.74 11.57
CA GLU A 18 19.12 -6.91 11.61
C GLU A 18 19.46 -6.36 10.23
N ALA A 19 19.37 -7.19 9.18
CA ALA A 19 19.66 -6.79 7.81
C ALA A 19 18.73 -5.68 7.27
N GLY A 20 17.46 -5.67 7.69
CA GLY A 20 16.54 -4.59 7.36
C GLY A 20 16.86 -3.31 8.12
N ARG A 21 17.01 -3.40 9.45
CA ARG A 21 17.35 -2.24 10.29
C ARG A 21 18.67 -1.58 9.94
N ALA A 22 19.65 -2.33 9.42
CA ALA A 22 20.96 -1.82 9.02
C ALA A 22 20.90 -0.78 7.88
N GLY A 23 19.81 -0.74 7.10
CA GLY A 23 19.64 0.24 6.02
C GLY A 23 18.95 1.54 6.44
N ILE A 24 18.37 1.58 7.65
CA ILE A 24 17.62 2.73 8.17
C ILE A 24 18.60 3.86 8.51
N GLN A 25 18.31 5.07 8.03
CA GLN A 25 19.17 6.23 8.25
C GLN A 25 18.75 7.00 9.49
N ASP A 26 17.44 7.22 9.68
CA ASP A 26 16.92 8.02 10.78
C ASP A 26 16.47 7.18 11.96
N ALA A 27 16.76 7.64 13.18
CA ALA A 27 16.29 6.99 14.39
C ALA A 27 14.81 7.28 14.67
N GLY A 28 14.17 6.41 15.44
CA GLY A 28 12.80 6.61 15.90
C GLY A 28 11.73 6.42 14.81
N ALA A 29 10.66 7.20 14.89
CA ALA A 29 9.47 7.05 14.04
C ALA A 29 9.73 7.37 12.56
N HIS A 30 10.68 8.27 12.28
CA HIS A 30 11.06 8.58 10.90
C HIS A 30 11.70 7.37 10.21
N GLY A 31 12.62 6.67 10.89
CA GLY A 31 13.22 5.44 10.37
C GLY A 31 12.22 4.34 10.04
N PHE A 32 11.18 4.17 10.87
CA PHE A 32 10.06 3.29 10.54
C PHE A 32 9.33 3.76 9.27
N SER A 33 9.14 5.07 9.13
CA SER A 33 8.51 5.66 7.94
C SER A 33 9.33 5.45 6.67
N GLU A 34 10.67 5.48 6.75
CA GLU A 34 11.55 5.13 5.62
C GLU A 34 11.29 3.73 5.09
N VAL A 35 11.19 2.75 6.00
CA VAL A 35 10.91 1.35 5.64
C VAL A 35 9.49 1.20 5.10
N LEU A 36 8.49 1.74 5.82
CA LEU A 36 7.09 1.68 5.42
C LEU A 36 6.90 2.31 4.03
N TYR A 37 7.54 3.44 3.77
CA TYR A 37 7.45 4.13 2.48
C TYR A 37 8.11 3.31 1.36
N ALA A 38 9.28 2.72 1.60
CA ALA A 38 9.95 1.88 0.60
C ALA A 38 9.08 0.70 0.16
N PHE A 39 8.47 -0.02 1.10
CA PHE A 39 7.56 -1.12 0.78
C PHE A 39 6.23 -0.64 0.21
N SER A 40 5.70 0.50 0.67
CA SER A 40 4.50 1.13 0.09
C SER A 40 4.72 1.46 -1.38
N SER A 41 5.82 2.12 -1.71
CA SER A 41 6.17 2.50 -3.07
C SER A 41 6.42 1.27 -3.95
N ALA A 42 7.21 0.30 -3.47
CA ALA A 42 7.52 -0.91 -4.22
C ALA A 42 6.27 -1.77 -4.47
N GLY A 43 5.48 -2.04 -3.42
CA GLY A 43 4.27 -2.85 -3.50
C GLY A 43 3.15 -2.22 -4.35
N ASN A 44 3.11 -0.88 -4.44
CA ASN A 44 2.20 -0.15 -5.32
C ASN A 44 2.81 0.19 -6.69
N ASN A 45 4.05 -0.24 -6.96
CA ASN A 45 4.78 0.06 -8.20
C ASN A 45 4.85 1.56 -8.54
N ASN A 46 4.99 2.42 -7.53
CA ASN A 46 5.12 3.87 -7.71
C ASN A 46 6.54 4.26 -8.16
N GLY A 47 7.56 3.81 -7.42
CA GLY A 47 8.97 4.09 -7.70
C GLY A 47 9.56 5.28 -6.94
N SER A 48 8.76 6.05 -6.19
CA SER A 48 9.26 7.06 -5.27
C SER A 48 10.03 6.45 -4.08
N ALA A 49 10.91 7.22 -3.46
CA ALA A 49 11.61 6.85 -2.23
C ALA A 49 11.89 8.10 -1.37
N PHE A 50 12.00 7.94 -0.05
CA PHE A 50 12.56 8.98 0.82
C PHE A 50 14.06 9.21 0.57
N ALA A 51 14.75 8.22 0.00
CA ALA A 51 16.18 8.25 -0.33
C ALA A 51 17.15 8.34 0.86
N GLY A 52 16.67 8.38 2.12
CA GLY A 52 17.49 8.13 3.30
C GLY A 52 17.81 6.64 3.49
N LEU A 53 16.82 5.75 3.28
CA LEU A 53 17.00 4.29 3.37
C LEU A 53 18.04 3.76 2.37
N SER A 54 19.08 3.10 2.87
CA SER A 54 20.10 2.42 2.05
C SER A 54 19.59 1.09 1.51
N ALA A 55 18.87 1.15 0.40
CA ALA A 55 18.24 -0.02 -0.24
C ALA A 55 19.19 -0.84 -1.15
N ASN A 56 20.50 -0.56 -1.16
CA ASN A 56 21.46 -1.25 -2.03
C ASN A 56 21.91 -2.63 -1.49
N SER A 57 21.49 -2.99 -0.26
CA SER A 57 21.80 -4.30 0.33
C SER A 57 21.08 -5.44 -0.43
N PRO A 58 21.64 -6.66 -0.43
CA PRO A 58 20.95 -7.82 -1.01
C PRO A 58 19.56 -8.04 -0.40
N PHE A 59 19.40 -7.75 0.90
CA PHE A 59 18.13 -7.83 1.61
C PHE A 59 17.05 -6.96 0.96
N TYR A 60 17.29 -5.66 0.83
CA TYR A 60 16.29 -4.73 0.27
C TYR A 60 16.09 -4.95 -1.23
N LYS A 61 17.15 -5.23 -2.00
CA LYS A 61 17.03 -5.55 -3.43
C LYS A 61 16.06 -6.70 -3.68
N VAL A 62 16.23 -7.81 -2.96
CA VAL A 62 15.39 -9.00 -3.16
C VAL A 62 13.97 -8.76 -2.68
N LEU A 63 13.78 -8.26 -1.46
CA LEU A 63 12.44 -8.05 -0.90
C LEU A 63 11.62 -7.01 -1.65
N LEU A 64 12.23 -5.89 -2.05
CA LEU A 64 11.55 -4.87 -2.85
C LEU A 64 11.26 -5.39 -4.26
N ALA A 65 12.16 -6.16 -4.87
CA ALA A 65 11.90 -6.82 -6.16
C ALA A 65 10.71 -7.78 -6.10
N ILE A 66 10.62 -8.60 -5.04
CA ILE A 66 9.48 -9.50 -4.80
C ILE A 66 8.20 -8.67 -4.61
N ALA A 67 8.25 -7.60 -3.79
CA ALA A 67 7.11 -6.72 -3.57
C ALA A 67 6.62 -6.07 -4.87
N MET A 68 7.53 -5.59 -5.72
CA MET A 68 7.18 -5.03 -7.03
C MET A 68 6.58 -6.07 -7.97
N TRP A 69 7.17 -7.27 -8.03
CA TRP A 69 6.71 -8.34 -8.91
C TRP A 69 5.31 -8.84 -8.53
N LEU A 70 5.10 -9.12 -7.24
CA LEU A 70 3.80 -9.54 -6.72
C LEU A 70 2.77 -8.41 -6.72
N GLY A 71 3.18 -7.17 -6.43
CA GLY A 71 2.32 -5.99 -6.49
C GLY A 71 1.76 -5.74 -7.88
N ARG A 72 2.57 -6.00 -8.91
CA ARG A 72 2.16 -5.83 -10.32
C ARG A 72 1.40 -7.04 -10.84
N PHE A 73 2.05 -8.19 -10.92
CA PHE A 73 1.48 -9.36 -11.59
C PHE A 73 0.43 -10.06 -10.74
N GLY A 74 0.58 -10.05 -9.42
CA GLY A 74 -0.43 -10.56 -8.50
C GLY A 74 -1.75 -9.80 -8.62
N VAL A 75 -1.74 -8.52 -9.00
CA VAL A 75 -2.96 -7.74 -9.26
C VAL A 75 -3.46 -7.93 -10.70
N ILE A 76 -2.57 -7.94 -11.70
CA ILE A 76 -2.96 -8.10 -13.12
C ILE A 76 -3.70 -9.42 -13.36
N ILE A 77 -3.20 -10.54 -12.83
CA ILE A 77 -3.79 -11.88 -13.05
C ILE A 77 -5.27 -11.95 -12.64
N PRO A 78 -5.67 -11.62 -11.39
CA PRO A 78 -7.08 -11.64 -11.00
C PRO A 78 -7.91 -10.58 -11.72
N VAL A 79 -7.34 -9.43 -12.10
CA VAL A 79 -8.04 -8.42 -12.91
C VAL A 79 -8.38 -8.95 -14.30
N LEU A 80 -7.45 -9.66 -14.97
CA LEU A 80 -7.72 -10.31 -16.25
C LEU A 80 -8.74 -11.44 -16.12
N ALA A 81 -8.67 -12.23 -15.05
CA ALA A 81 -9.68 -13.26 -14.75
C ALA A 81 -11.08 -12.64 -14.56
N LEU A 82 -11.17 -11.53 -13.82
CA LEU A 82 -12.41 -10.77 -13.64
C LEU A 82 -12.92 -10.22 -14.99
N ALA A 83 -12.04 -9.68 -15.83
CA ALA A 83 -12.41 -9.17 -17.15
C ALA A 83 -13.00 -10.29 -18.03
N GLY A 84 -12.37 -11.47 -18.07
CA GLY A 84 -12.91 -12.64 -18.78
C GLY A 84 -14.27 -13.09 -18.24
N ALA A 85 -14.42 -13.13 -16.91
CA ALA A 85 -15.68 -13.49 -16.26
C ALA A 85 -16.81 -12.48 -16.53
N LEU A 86 -16.49 -11.19 -16.65
CA LEU A 86 -17.44 -10.13 -16.99
C LEU A 86 -17.79 -10.11 -18.48
N ALA A 87 -16.83 -10.40 -19.36
CA ALA A 87 -17.06 -10.47 -20.80
C ALA A 87 -18.07 -11.56 -21.18
N ALA A 88 -18.12 -12.65 -20.41
CA ALA A 88 -19.11 -13.72 -20.59
C ALA A 88 -20.54 -13.35 -20.11
N LYS A 89 -20.72 -12.23 -19.38
CA LYS A 89 -22.03 -11.83 -18.83
C LYS A 89 -22.79 -10.93 -19.80
N LYS A 90 -24.10 -11.18 -19.92
CA LYS A 90 -25.00 -10.28 -20.65
C LYS A 90 -25.26 -9.03 -19.82
N ARG A 91 -25.20 -7.85 -20.47
CA ARG A 91 -25.62 -6.59 -19.87
C ARG A 91 -27.15 -6.53 -19.83
N LEU A 92 -27.71 -6.27 -18.66
CA LEU A 92 -29.16 -6.12 -18.46
C LEU A 92 -29.60 -4.66 -18.59
N THR A 93 -30.87 -4.46 -18.92
CA THR A 93 -31.52 -3.14 -18.87
C THR A 93 -31.70 -2.69 -17.41
N PRO A 94 -31.57 -1.37 -17.12
CA PRO A 94 -31.84 -0.84 -15.79
C PRO A 94 -33.27 -1.14 -15.33
N SER A 95 -33.43 -1.40 -14.03
CA SER A 95 -34.70 -1.60 -13.33
C SER A 95 -34.80 -0.66 -12.14
N GLU A 96 -35.93 -0.66 -11.42
CA GLU A 96 -36.14 0.16 -10.22
C GLU A 96 -35.08 -0.08 -9.12
N GLY A 97 -34.51 -1.28 -9.05
CA GLY A 97 -33.43 -1.61 -8.12
C GLY A 97 -32.02 -1.21 -8.59
N THR A 98 -31.87 -0.62 -9.77
CA THR A 98 -30.55 -0.26 -10.32
C THR A 98 -30.05 1.04 -9.72
N LEU A 99 -29.01 0.96 -8.87
CA LEU A 99 -28.35 2.14 -8.32
C LEU A 99 -27.62 2.94 -9.43
N PRO A 100 -27.87 4.24 -9.59
CA PRO A 100 -27.12 5.07 -10.53
C PRO A 100 -25.64 5.18 -10.13
N THR A 101 -24.73 4.69 -10.97
CA THR A 101 -23.27 4.79 -10.76
C THR A 101 -22.68 6.11 -11.25
N ARG A 102 -23.46 7.20 -11.16
CA ARG A 102 -23.11 8.56 -11.62
C ARG A 102 -23.73 9.61 -10.70
N GLY A 103 -23.15 10.81 -10.70
CA GLY A 103 -23.59 11.92 -9.86
C GLY A 103 -23.02 11.90 -8.43
N PRO A 104 -23.36 12.90 -7.60
CA PRO A 104 -22.67 13.16 -6.34
C PRO A 104 -22.72 12.00 -5.34
N LEU A 105 -23.85 11.29 -5.25
CA LEU A 105 -24.02 10.17 -4.33
C LEU A 105 -23.00 9.06 -4.59
N PHE A 106 -22.86 8.63 -5.84
CA PHE A 106 -21.94 7.55 -6.19
C PHE A 106 -20.48 7.98 -6.06
N VAL A 107 -20.16 9.25 -6.38
CA VAL A 107 -18.83 9.83 -6.17
C VAL A 107 -18.45 9.78 -4.69
N PHE A 108 -19.34 10.24 -3.81
CA PHE A 108 -19.08 10.20 -2.37
C PHE A 108 -18.94 8.77 -1.84
N LEU A 109 -19.82 7.86 -2.28
CA LEU A 109 -19.71 6.45 -1.93
C LEU A 109 -18.37 5.85 -2.35
N MET A 110 -17.90 6.14 -3.57
CA MET A 110 -16.62 5.64 -4.06
C MET A 110 -15.44 6.17 -3.23
N ILE A 111 -15.43 7.48 -2.95
CA ILE A 111 -14.40 8.10 -2.10
C ILE A 111 -14.43 7.48 -0.70
N ALA A 112 -15.61 7.34 -0.08
CA ALA A 112 -15.76 6.78 1.25
C ALA A 112 -15.22 5.35 1.32
N VAL A 113 -15.54 4.49 0.33
CA VAL A 113 -15.04 3.11 0.29
C VAL A 113 -13.52 3.06 0.14
N VAL A 114 -12.95 3.84 -0.78
CA VAL A 114 -11.49 3.87 -0.99
C VAL A 114 -10.76 4.36 0.26
N MET A 115 -11.25 5.47 0.86
CA MET A 115 -10.68 6.03 2.08
C MET A 115 -10.82 5.07 3.25
N LEU A 116 -11.98 4.46 3.46
CA LEU A 116 -12.22 3.54 4.58
C LEU A 116 -11.32 2.31 4.47
N VAL A 117 -11.25 1.69 3.29
CA VAL A 117 -10.39 0.52 3.08
C VAL A 117 -8.91 0.88 3.27
N GLY A 118 -8.45 2.01 2.74
CA GLY A 118 -7.08 2.48 2.94
C GLY A 118 -6.77 2.75 4.41
N LEU A 119 -7.62 3.54 5.07
CA LEU A 119 -7.45 3.94 6.46
C LEU A 119 -7.42 2.72 7.39
N LEU A 120 -8.38 1.79 7.27
CA LEU A 120 -8.43 0.62 8.14
C LEU A 120 -7.23 -0.33 7.97
N ASN A 121 -6.59 -0.36 6.80
CA ASN A 121 -5.38 -1.15 6.61
C ASN A 121 -4.12 -0.47 7.18
N TYR A 122 -4.01 0.85 7.08
CA TYR A 122 -2.75 1.55 7.33
C TYR A 122 -2.72 2.43 8.58
N VAL A 123 -3.85 2.71 9.25
CA VAL A 123 -3.88 3.54 10.47
C VAL A 123 -2.86 3.10 11.52
N PRO A 124 -2.75 1.81 11.88
CA PRO A 124 -1.78 1.40 12.90
C PRO A 124 -0.33 1.70 12.49
N ALA A 125 0.03 1.44 11.23
CA ALA A 125 1.37 1.72 10.73
C ALA A 125 1.64 3.23 10.60
N LEU A 126 0.67 4.00 10.11
CA LEU A 126 0.80 5.46 9.99
C LEU A 126 0.89 6.15 11.36
N ALA A 127 0.22 5.59 12.38
CA ALA A 127 0.32 6.06 13.76
C ALA A 127 1.74 5.93 14.32
N LEU A 128 2.41 4.81 14.04
CA LEU A 128 3.77 4.53 14.52
C LEU A 128 4.88 5.22 13.73
N GLY A 129 4.60 5.66 12.50
CA GLY A 129 5.54 6.36 11.64
C GLY A 129 5.29 7.87 11.59
N PRO A 130 4.69 8.39 10.50
CA PRO A 130 4.62 9.83 10.26
C PRO A 130 3.82 10.59 11.32
N LEU A 131 2.77 10.00 11.91
CA LEU A 131 2.02 10.69 12.96
C LEU A 131 2.84 10.82 14.24
N ALA A 132 3.51 9.74 14.68
CA ALA A 132 4.41 9.79 15.82
C ALA A 132 5.56 10.79 15.60
N ASP A 133 6.11 10.85 14.40
CA ASP A 133 7.17 11.80 14.03
C ASP A 133 6.67 13.26 14.11
N HIS A 134 5.49 13.54 13.54
CA HIS A 134 4.85 14.85 13.61
C HIS A 134 4.63 15.32 15.06
N PHE A 135 4.12 14.43 15.93
CA PHE A 135 3.87 14.77 17.33
C PHE A 135 5.15 14.87 18.18
N ALA A 136 6.18 14.08 17.87
CA ALA A 136 7.48 14.19 18.51
C ALA A 136 8.18 15.54 18.19
N GLY A 137 7.94 16.08 16.99
CA GLY A 137 8.41 17.41 16.60
C GLY A 137 7.84 18.56 17.45
N PHE A 138 6.64 18.41 18.02
CA PHE A 138 6.07 19.40 18.95
C PHE A 138 6.59 19.28 20.39
N ALA A 139 7.23 18.17 20.74
CA ALA A 139 7.78 17.92 22.08
C ALA A 139 9.24 18.39 22.22
N ARG A 140 9.84 18.91 21.15
CA ARG A 140 11.18 19.52 21.12
C ARG A 140 11.06 21.03 21.09
#